data_AF-A0A2W6CKL5-F1
#
_entry.id   AF-A0A2W6CKL5-F1
#
_cell.length_a   1.000
_cell.length_b   1.000
_cell.length_c   1.000
_cell.angle_alpha   90.00
_cell.angle_beta   90.00
_cell.angle_gamma   90.00
#
_symmetry.space_group_name_H-M   'P 1'
#
loop_
_entity.id
_entity.type
_entity.pdbx_description
1 polymer ?
#
loop_
_entity_poly.entity_id
_entity_poly.type
_entity_poly.pdbx_seq_one_letter_code
_entity_poly.pdbx_strand_id
1 'polypeptide(L)'
;MEFAGWFPRGGYDALVTRGDLEARAFCAFWLTGDRIVAGMHVNQWDEGIAPVQDLIRDAVPVDRHRLADPAVPLRDSVECNGIRGSG
;
A
#
# COMPACT_ATOMS: atom_id res chain seq x y z
N MET A 1 14.52 7.94 -1.64
CA MET A 1 13.85 6.81 -2.31
C MET A 1 14.09 5.59 -1.46
N GLU A 2 13.02 4.96 -0.98
CA GLU A 2 13.12 3.82 -0.07
C GLU A 2 12.14 2.73 -0.52
N PHE A 3 12.56 1.47 -0.41
CA PHE A 3 11.80 0.29 -0.79
C PHE A 3 11.65 -0.62 0.44
N ALA A 4 10.42 -1.01 0.74
CA ALA A 4 10.08 -1.89 1.86
C ALA A 4 9.31 -3.11 1.37
N GLY A 5 9.69 -4.30 1.85
CA GLY A 5 9.06 -5.57 1.53
C GLY A 5 9.91 -6.46 0.62
N TRP A 6 9.36 -7.62 0.27
CA TRP A 6 9.99 -8.61 -0.62
C TRP A 6 8.91 -9.50 -1.22
N PHE A 7 9.00 -9.77 -2.52
CA PHE A 7 8.13 -10.74 -3.20
C PHE A 7 8.91 -11.53 -4.26
N PRO A 8 8.60 -12.83 -4.46
CA PRO A 8 9.19 -13.63 -5.54
C PRO A 8 8.66 -13.17 -6.91
N ARG A 9 9.29 -13.61 -8.02
CA ARG A 9 8.77 -13.34 -9.37
C ARG A 9 7.37 -13.94 -9.51
N GLY A 10 6.36 -13.09 -9.69
CA GLY A 10 4.93 -13.48 -9.69
C GLY A 10 4.24 -13.39 -8.32
N GLY A 11 4.90 -12.83 -7.30
CA GLY A 11 4.35 -12.65 -5.95
C GLY A 11 3.44 -11.44 -5.77
N TYR A 12 3.11 -10.73 -6.85
CA TYR A 12 2.12 -9.65 -6.87
C TYR A 12 1.21 -9.83 -8.10
N ASP A 13 -0.05 -9.42 -7.95
CA ASP A 13 -1.07 -9.48 -8.99
C ASP A 13 -1.48 -8.06 -9.44
N ALA A 14 -1.41 -7.10 -8.52
CA ALA A 14 -1.77 -5.71 -8.77
C ALA A 14 -0.66 -4.74 -8.32
N LEU A 15 -0.56 -3.62 -9.03
CA LEU A 15 0.30 -2.49 -8.69
C LEU A 15 -0.59 -1.25 -8.58
N VAL A 16 -0.55 -0.59 -7.42
CA VAL A 16 -1.26 0.66 -7.17
C VAL A 16 -0.25 1.77 -6.97
N THR A 17 -0.43 2.89 -7.67
CA THR A 17 0.40 4.08 -7.51
C THR A 17 -0.42 5.24 -6.95
N ARG A 18 0.13 5.96 -5.98
CA ARG A 18 -0.50 7.08 -5.30
C ARG A 18 0.38 8.31 -5.41
N GLY A 19 -0.21 9.45 -5.78
CA GLY A 19 0.52 10.71 -5.92
C GLY A 19 0.88 11.04 -7.37
N ASP A 20 1.93 11.83 -7.55
CA ASP A 20 2.17 12.55 -8.79
C ASP A 20 3.38 11.98 -9.53
N LEU A 21 3.11 11.26 -10.64
CA LEU A 21 4.15 10.63 -11.46
C LEU A 21 5.00 11.68 -12.19
N GLU A 22 4.41 12.81 -12.58
CA GLU A 22 5.10 13.89 -13.31
C GLU A 22 6.08 14.62 -12.39
N ALA A 23 5.66 14.93 -11.15
CA ALA A 23 6.54 15.52 -10.15
C ALA A 23 7.55 14.52 -9.52
N ARG A 24 7.50 13.24 -9.92
CA ARG A 24 8.25 12.12 -9.31
C ARG A 24 8.04 12.02 -7.80
N ALA A 25 6.86 12.39 -7.32
CA ALA A 25 6.47 12.39 -5.92
C ALA A 25 5.32 11.41 -5.73
N PHE A 26 5.62 10.11 -5.76
CA PHE A 26 4.61 9.06 -5.71
C PHE A 26 5.04 7.86 -4.86
N CYS A 27 4.04 7.12 -4.40
CA CYS A 27 4.17 5.85 -3.70
C CYS A 27 3.69 4.75 -4.65
N ALA A 28 4.44 3.65 -4.74
CA ALA A 28 4.01 2.45 -5.45
C ALA A 28 3.80 1.32 -4.45
N PHE A 29 2.68 0.64 -4.53
CA PHE A 29 2.29 -0.47 -3.67
C PHE A 29 2.05 -1.69 -4.53
N TRP A 30 2.74 -2.78 -4.22
CA TRP A 30 2.49 -4.08 -4.83
C TRP A 30 1.52 -4.85 -3.95
N LEU A 31 0.45 -5.35 -4.57
CA LEU A 31 -0.58 -6.10 -3.90
C LEU A 31 -0.68 -7.53 -4.43
N THR A 32 -0.99 -8.44 -3.53
CA THR A 32 -1.43 -9.81 -3.84
C THR A 32 -2.86 -9.98 -3.35
N GLY A 33 -3.80 -10.10 -4.30
CA GLY A 33 -5.23 -10.00 -4.00
C GLY A 33 -5.60 -8.62 -3.47
N ASP A 34 -5.73 -8.51 -2.14
CA ASP A 34 -6.11 -7.28 -1.44
C ASP A 34 -5.06 -6.81 -0.41
N ARG A 35 -3.89 -7.47 -0.35
CA ARG A 35 -2.87 -7.20 0.68
C ARG A 35 -1.61 -6.61 0.08
N ILE A 36 -1.02 -5.63 0.76
CA ILE A 36 0.25 -5.02 0.35
C ILE A 36 1.41 -5.96 0.71
N VAL A 37 2.20 -6.36 -0.28
CA VAL A 37 3.39 -7.21 -0.10
C VAL A 37 4.69 -6.42 -0.14
N ALA A 38 4.68 -5.28 -0.83
CA ALA A 38 5.79 -4.36 -0.89
C ALA A 38 5.34 -2.95 -1.22
N GLY A 39 6.16 -1.98 -0.86
CA GLY A 39 5.95 -0.56 -1.13
C GLY A 39 7.25 0.13 -1.53
N MET A 40 7.15 1.11 -2.43
CA MET A 40 8.25 1.99 -2.82
C MET A 40 7.81 3.43 -2.68
N HIS A 41 8.64 4.23 -2.04
CA HIS A 41 8.38 5.65 -1.79
C HIS A 41 9.38 6.53 -2.55
N VAL A 42 8.89 7.46 -3.37
CA VAL A 42 9.70 8.36 -4.19
C VAL A 42 9.32 9.82 -3.92
N ASN A 43 10.25 10.62 -3.42
CA ASN A 43 10.16 12.06 -3.12
C ASN A 43 8.90 12.57 -2.41
N GLN A 44 8.13 11.70 -1.76
CA GLN A 44 7.04 12.06 -0.87
C GLN A 44 7.62 12.23 0.55
N TRP A 45 7.41 13.39 1.16
CA TRP A 45 8.02 13.76 2.46
C TRP A 45 7.00 14.09 3.56
N ASP A 46 5.70 13.88 3.32
CA ASP A 46 4.66 14.29 4.28
C ASP A 46 4.26 13.18 5.28
N GLU A 47 4.16 11.91 4.85
CA GLU A 47 3.70 10.79 5.71
C GLU A 47 4.79 9.78 6.12
N GLY A 48 5.95 9.80 5.45
CA GLY A 48 7.02 8.83 5.70
C GLY A 48 6.66 7.39 5.29
N ILE A 49 7.66 6.50 5.29
CA ILE A 49 7.47 5.08 4.92
C ILE A 49 7.02 4.19 6.09
N ALA A 50 7.04 4.71 7.32
CA ALA A 50 6.61 4.00 8.53
C ALA A 50 5.18 3.41 8.44
N PRO A 51 4.13 4.16 8.02
CA PRO A 51 2.79 3.57 7.86
C PRO A 51 2.75 2.49 6.78
N VAL A 52 3.55 2.61 5.71
CA VAL A 52 3.65 1.58 4.67
C VAL A 52 4.29 0.31 5.20
N GLN A 53 5.37 0.43 5.99
CA GLN A 53 6.01 -0.71 6.64
C GLN A 53 5.06 -1.41 7.62
N ASP A 54 4.26 -0.65 8.37
CA ASP A 54 3.27 -1.20 9.29
C ASP A 54 2.18 -1.98 8.54
N LEU A 55 1.64 -1.43 7.45
CA LEU A 55 0.67 -2.14 6.60
C LEU A 55 1.23 -3.42 5.97
N ILE A 56 2.49 -3.39 5.49
CA ILE A 56 3.16 -4.59 4.97
C ILE A 56 3.35 -5.62 6.08
N ARG A 57 3.66 -5.18 7.31
CA ARG A 57 3.85 -6.06 8.47
C ARG A 57 2.55 -6.69 8.95
N ASP A 58 1.46 -5.92 8.98
CA ASP A 58 0.14 -6.39 9.42
C ASP A 58 -0.54 -7.26 8.34
N ALA A 59 -0.10 -7.13 7.08
CA ALA A 59 -0.63 -7.86 5.92
C ALA A 59 -2.17 -7.78 5.84
N VAL A 60 -2.70 -6.60 6.16
CA VAL A 60 -4.14 -6.33 6.16
C VAL A 60 -4.70 -6.12 4.75
N PRO A 61 -5.97 -6.48 4.53
CA PRO A 61 -6.68 -6.10 3.32
C PRO A 61 -6.82 -4.58 3.23
N VAL A 62 -6.62 -4.01 2.04
CA VAL A 62 -6.70 -2.59 1.75
C VAL A 62 -7.54 -2.33 0.49
N ASP A 63 -8.42 -1.34 0.57
CA ASP A 63 -9.18 -0.88 -0.58
C ASP A 63 -8.23 -0.17 -1.57
N ARG A 64 -8.07 -0.77 -2.76
CA ARG A 64 -7.20 -0.27 -3.83
C ARG A 64 -7.53 1.15 -4.30
N HIS A 65 -8.80 1.54 -4.29
CA HIS A 65 -9.24 2.87 -4.73
C HIS A 65 -8.84 3.91 -3.69
N ARG A 66 -9.07 3.60 -2.41
CA ARG A 66 -8.64 4.44 -1.28
C ARG A 66 -7.13 4.50 -1.13
N LEU A 67 -6.43 3.43 -1.48
CA LEU A 67 -4.96 3.38 -1.45
C LEU A 67 -4.34 4.28 -2.53
N ALA A 68 -4.92 4.30 -3.73
CA ALA A 68 -4.49 5.16 -4.83
C ALA A 68 -4.80 6.64 -4.59
N ASP A 69 -5.80 6.93 -3.76
CA ASP A 69 -6.27 8.28 -3.50
C ASP A 69 -5.35 9.00 -2.49
N PRO A 70 -4.65 10.08 -2.89
CA PRO A 70 -3.78 10.83 -2.00
C PRO A 70 -4.52 11.61 -0.92
N ALA A 71 -5.83 11.87 -1.09
CA ALA A 71 -6.65 12.55 -0.09
C ALA A 71 -7.09 11.61 1.04
N VAL A 72 -6.97 10.29 0.87
CA VAL A 72 -7.31 9.30 1.90
C VAL A 72 -6.06 8.91 2.68
N PRO A 73 -6.00 9.08 4.02
CA PRO A 73 -4.86 8.62 4.80
C PRO A 73 -4.62 7.11 4.64
N LEU A 74 -3.37 6.67 4.54
CA LEU A 74 -3.00 5.25 4.35
C LEU A 74 -3.70 4.29 5.34
N ARG A 75 -3.83 4.69 6.61
CA ARG A 75 -4.52 3.90 7.65
C ARG A 75 -6.02 3.70 7.39
N ASP A 76 -6.64 4.59 6.63
CA ASP A 76 -8.08 4.57 6.32
C ASP A 76 -8.36 3.81 5.02
N SER A 77 -7.31 3.51 4.25
CA SER A 77 -7.36 2.57 3.12
C SER A 77 -7.49 1.12 3.59
N VAL A 78 -7.23 0.83 4.86
CA VAL A 78 -7.41 -0.51 5.43
C VAL A 78 -8.89 -0.85 5.41
N GLU A 79 -9.23 -1.98 4.79
CA GLU A 79 -10.56 -2.53 4.93
C GLU A 79 -10.69 -2.93 6.40
N CYS A 80 -11.57 -2.27 7.16
CA CYS A 80 -11.93 -2.74 8.50
C CYS A 80 -12.62 -4.11 8.34
N ASN A 81 -11.82 -5.16 8.27
CA ASN A 81 -12.30 -6.53 8.27
C ASN A 81 -12.83 -6.84 9.68
N GLY A 82 -14.04 -6.34 9.95
CA GLY A 82 -14.87 -6.86 11.03
C GLY A 82 -15.11 -8.32 10.73
N ILE A 83 -14.37 -9.18 11.43
CA ILE A 83 -14.78 -10.51 11.90
C ILE A 83 -16.05 -11.07 11.21
N ARG A 84 -15.95 -11.52 9.97
CA ARG A 84 -16.90 -12.46 9.37
C ARG A 84 -16.10 -13.76 9.25
N GLY A 85 -16.04 -14.59 10.29
CA GLY A 85 -17.18 -15.29 10.84
C GLY A 85 -17.16 -16.68 10.20
N SER A 86 -16.46 -17.62 10.82
CA SER A 86 -16.56 -19.04 10.49
C SER A 86 -18.01 -19.48 10.58
N GLY A 87 -18.52 -20.13 9.54
CA GLY A 87 -19.83 -20.79 9.50
C GLY A 87 -19.77 -21.96 8.54
#